data_AF-A0A956DLN9-F1
#
_entry.id   AF-A0A956DLN9-F1
#
_cell.length_a   1.000
_cell.length_b   1.000
_cell.length_c   1.000
_cell.angle_alpha   90.00
_cell.angle_beta   90.00
_cell.angle_gamma   90.00
#
_symmetry.space_group_name_H-M   'P 1'
#
loop_
_entity.id
_entity.type
_entity.pdbx_description
1 polymer ?
#
loop_
_entity_poly.entity_id
_entity_poly.type
_entity_poly.pdbx_seq_one_letter_code
_entity_poly.pdbx_strand_id
1 'polypeptide(L)'
;MSSKLETFLSENKIDRRRLIAVSRDLERLRPGDRAIKLKQSQARKSEDGKKPDGLDKPRSGRPITEAGLRRALEGQSVPGPQKTRILRAVNHVLTQKKKDAVGIEALFDVSPLNPPKPKAEAAEGEAS
;
A
#
# COMPACT_ATOMS: atom_id res chain seq x y z
N MET A 1 -15.34 11.50 -15.88
CA MET A 1 -13.90 11.35 -16.21
C MET A 1 -13.45 9.99 -15.69
N SER A 2 -12.72 9.21 -16.48
CA SER A 2 -12.11 7.98 -15.97
C SER A 2 -10.94 8.32 -15.04
N SER A 3 -10.77 7.56 -13.96
CA SER A 3 -9.62 7.74 -13.08
C SER A 3 -8.33 7.21 -13.72
N LYS A 4 -7.17 7.70 -13.25
CA LYS A 4 -5.85 7.13 -13.61
C LYS A 4 -5.80 5.62 -13.41
N LEU A 5 -6.37 5.14 -12.30
CA LEU A 5 -6.46 3.71 -12.00
C LEU A 5 -7.27 2.97 -13.07
N GLU A 6 -8.44 3.47 -13.45
CA GLU A 6 -9.29 2.81 -14.45
C GLU A 6 -8.62 2.73 -15.82
N THR A 7 -7.97 3.81 -16.25
CA THR A 7 -7.18 3.85 -17.48
C THR A 7 -6.04 2.82 -17.43
N PHE A 8 -5.26 2.81 -16.33
CA PHE A 8 -4.14 1.88 -16.14
C PHE A 8 -4.58 0.40 -16.17
N LEU A 9 -5.69 0.07 -15.52
CA LEU A 9 -6.21 -1.31 -15.50
C LEU A 9 -6.68 -1.74 -16.89
N SER A 10 -7.28 -0.82 -17.65
CA SER A 10 -7.75 -1.09 -19.01
C SER A 10 -6.57 -1.33 -19.97
N GLU A 11 -5.55 -0.47 -19.95
CA GLU A 11 -4.32 -0.60 -20.73
C GLU A 11 -3.60 -1.93 -20.43
N ASN A 12 -3.54 -2.30 -19.16
CA ASN A 12 -2.89 -3.53 -18.73
C ASN A 12 -3.79 -4.76 -18.78
N LYS A 13 -5.05 -4.62 -19.23
CA LYS A 13 -6.06 -5.68 -19.32
C LYS A 13 -6.22 -6.44 -17.99
N ILE A 14 -6.29 -5.70 -16.88
CA ILE A 14 -6.43 -6.25 -15.53
C ILE A 14 -7.90 -6.20 -15.13
N ASP A 15 -8.46 -7.37 -14.82
CA ASP A 15 -9.83 -7.48 -14.32
C ASP A 15 -9.92 -7.02 -12.84
N ARG A 16 -10.94 -6.22 -12.56
CA ARG A 16 -11.31 -5.71 -11.23
C ARG A 16 -11.56 -6.86 -10.24
N ARG A 17 -12.24 -7.93 -10.70
CA ARG A 17 -12.56 -9.09 -9.85
C ARG A 17 -11.28 -9.81 -9.38
N ARG A 18 -10.29 -9.89 -10.28
CA ARG A 18 -8.99 -10.49 -9.97
C ARG A 18 -8.23 -9.72 -8.90
N LEU A 19 -8.32 -8.39 -8.88
CA LEU A 19 -7.68 -7.58 -7.84
C LEU A 19 -8.25 -7.87 -6.44
N ILE A 20 -9.57 -8.04 -6.33
CA ILE A 20 -10.23 -8.35 -5.06
C ILE A 20 -9.79 -9.73 -4.56
N ALA A 21 -9.79 -10.73 -5.44
CA ALA A 21 -9.34 -12.09 -5.12
C ALA A 21 -7.87 -12.10 -4.66
N VAL A 22 -6.97 -11.51 -5.45
CA VAL A 22 -5.54 -11.42 -5.13
C VAL A 22 -5.32 -10.67 -3.81
N SER A 23 -6.04 -9.58 -3.57
CA SER A 23 -5.93 -8.85 -2.30
C SER A 23 -6.35 -9.69 -1.11
N ARG A 24 -7.39 -10.53 -1.25
CA ARG A 24 -7.83 -11.45 -0.21
C ARG A 24 -6.74 -12.45 0.15
N ASP A 25 -6.03 -12.98 -0.83
CA ASP A 25 -4.97 -13.96 -0.60
C ASP A 25 -3.69 -13.33 -0.02
N LEU A 26 -3.32 -12.13 -0.50
CA LEU A 26 -2.14 -11.42 -0.04
C LEU A 26 -2.29 -10.85 1.38
N GLU A 27 -3.45 -10.29 1.70
CA GLU A 27 -3.64 -9.56 2.96
C GLU A 27 -4.17 -10.46 4.09
N ARG A 28 -4.66 -11.67 3.80
CA ARG A 28 -5.17 -12.61 4.80
C ARG A 28 -4.12 -12.91 5.88
N LEU A 29 -4.54 -12.83 7.14
CA LEU A 29 -3.70 -13.19 8.29
C LEU A 29 -3.37 -14.68 8.26
N ARG A 30 -2.08 -14.98 8.27
CA ARG A 30 -1.55 -16.34 8.43
C ARG A 30 -1.34 -16.64 9.93
N PRO A 31 -1.12 -17.92 10.30
CA PRO A 31 -0.83 -18.28 11.69
C PRO A 31 0.34 -17.49 12.28
N GLY A 32 1.42 -17.27 11.51
CA GLY A 32 2.54 -16.42 11.94
C GLY A 32 2.13 -14.98 12.27
N ASP A 33 1.30 -14.36 11.41
CA ASP A 33 0.76 -13.01 11.67
C ASP A 33 -0.09 -12.97 12.95
N ARG A 34 -0.85 -14.03 13.22
CA ARG A 34 -1.66 -14.17 14.44
C ARG A 34 -0.79 -14.29 15.69
N ALA A 35 0.28 -15.08 15.63
CA ALA A 35 1.23 -15.22 16.73
C ALA A 35 1.93 -13.88 17.05
N ILE A 36 2.32 -13.12 16.02
CA ILE A 36 2.90 -11.78 16.18
C ILE A 36 1.91 -10.83 16.87
N LYS A 37 0.65 -10.80 16.43
CA LYS A 37 -0.39 -9.97 17.06
C LYS A 37 -0.66 -10.37 18.51
N LEU A 38 -0.64 -11.66 18.81
CA LEU A 38 -0.81 -12.16 20.17
C LEU A 38 0.35 -11.69 21.06
N LYS A 39 1.61 -11.85 20.63
CA LYS A 39 2.79 -11.36 21.35
C LYS A 39 2.73 -9.85 21.58
N GLN A 40 2.36 -9.08 20.55
CA GLN A 40 2.16 -7.63 20.67
C GLN A 40 1.03 -7.27 21.64
N SER A 41 -0.06 -8.05 21.69
CA SER A 41 -1.16 -7.83 22.62
C SER A 41 -0.77 -8.18 24.06
N GLN A 42 0.03 -9.22 24.28
CA GLN A 42 0.53 -9.59 25.61
C GLN A 42 1.49 -8.52 26.14
N ALA A 43 2.41 -8.05 25.29
CA ALA A 43 3.36 -6.99 25.64
C ALA A 43 2.69 -5.64 25.98
N ARG A 44 1.52 -5.35 25.40
CA ARG A 44 0.72 -4.17 25.79
C ARG A 44 0.04 -4.33 27.14
N LYS A 45 -0.14 -5.57 27.61
CA LYS A 45 -0.81 -5.90 28.88
C LYS A 45 0.18 -6.15 30.02
N SER A 46 1.46 -6.40 29.72
CA SER A 46 2.52 -6.47 30.74
C SER A 46 2.85 -5.09 31.29
N GLU A 47 3.30 -5.03 32.55
CA GLU A 47 3.61 -3.79 33.26
C GLU A 47 4.64 -2.90 32.54
N ASP A 48 5.58 -3.52 31.80
CA ASP A 48 6.60 -2.78 31.04
C ASP A 48 6.06 -2.08 29.77
N GLY A 49 4.87 -2.44 29.28
CA GLY A 49 4.20 -1.85 28.10
C GLY A 49 5.00 -1.86 26.78
N LYS A 50 6.21 -2.44 26.78
CA LYS A 50 7.18 -2.31 25.69
C LYS A 50 6.95 -3.39 24.65
N LYS A 51 6.82 -2.99 23.38
CA LYS A 51 6.69 -3.94 22.28
C LYS A 51 7.97 -4.78 22.19
N PRO A 52 7.86 -6.09 21.97
CA PRO A 52 9.04 -6.94 21.79
C PRO A 52 9.79 -6.53 20.54
N ASP A 53 11.09 -6.28 20.70
CA ASP A 53 11.99 -5.88 19.60
C ASP A 53 12.22 -7.06 18.65
N GLY A 54 12.36 -6.76 17.36
CA GLY A 54 12.63 -7.76 16.33
C GLY A 54 11.42 -8.54 15.80
N LEU A 55 10.18 -8.22 16.20
CA LEU A 55 9.00 -8.81 15.54
C LEU A 55 8.68 -8.09 14.22
N ASP A 56 8.53 -8.89 13.16
CA ASP A 56 8.03 -8.43 11.88
C ASP A 56 6.64 -7.77 12.00
N LYS A 57 6.37 -6.81 11.10
CA LYS A 57 5.04 -6.20 10.99
C LYS A 57 4.08 -7.24 10.40
N PRO A 58 2.97 -7.56 11.10
CA PRO A 58 2.00 -8.51 10.57
C PRO A 58 1.30 -7.92 9.34
N ARG A 59 0.78 -8.80 8.48
CA ARG A 59 -0.12 -8.41 7.39
C ARG A 59 -1.33 -7.62 7.90
N SER A 60 -1.95 -6.83 7.01
CA SER A 60 -3.11 -6.01 7.38
C SER A 60 -4.27 -6.87 7.88
N GLY A 61 -4.51 -8.02 7.24
CA GLY A 61 -5.69 -8.86 7.46
C GLY A 61 -6.93 -8.38 6.72
N ARG A 62 -6.87 -7.22 6.06
CA ARG A 62 -8.03 -6.57 5.44
C ARG A 62 -7.85 -6.54 3.92
N PRO A 63 -8.72 -7.21 3.15
CA PRO A 63 -8.69 -7.14 1.70
C PRO A 63 -9.23 -5.81 1.19
N ILE A 64 -9.04 -5.55 -0.10
CA ILE A 64 -9.75 -4.53 -0.84
C ILE A 64 -11.24 -4.92 -0.89
N THR A 65 -12.11 -3.99 -0.53
CA THR A 65 -13.56 -4.13 -0.68
C THR A 65 -14.00 -3.64 -2.04
N GLU A 66 -15.08 -4.23 -2.58
CA GLU A 66 -15.65 -3.82 -3.86
C GLU A 66 -16.06 -2.35 -3.86
N ALA A 67 -16.75 -1.90 -2.81
CA ALA A 67 -17.13 -0.50 -2.66
C ALA A 67 -15.92 0.44 -2.72
N GLY A 68 -14.84 0.11 -2.02
CA GLY A 68 -13.67 0.98 -2.02
C GLY A 68 -12.82 0.87 -3.30
N LEU A 69 -12.88 -0.25 -4.03
CA LEU A 69 -12.34 -0.34 -5.38
C LEU A 69 -13.17 0.52 -6.35
N ARG A 70 -14.49 0.51 -6.23
CA ARG A 70 -15.38 1.35 -7.05
C ARG A 70 -15.07 2.83 -6.87
N ARG A 71 -14.94 3.29 -5.62
CA ARG A 71 -14.53 4.67 -5.31
C ARG A 71 -13.18 5.02 -5.96
N ALA A 72 -12.22 4.11 -5.92
CA ALA A 72 -10.92 4.30 -6.54
C ALA A 72 -11.02 4.45 -8.07
N LEU A 73 -11.88 3.64 -8.72
CA LEU A 73 -12.13 3.67 -10.16
C LEU A 73 -12.88 4.94 -10.59
N GLU A 74 -13.79 5.43 -9.75
CA GLU A 74 -14.50 6.69 -9.96
C GLU A 74 -13.61 7.93 -9.70
N GLY A 75 -12.35 7.73 -9.28
CA GLY A 75 -11.41 8.83 -8.98
C GLY A 75 -11.70 9.55 -7.67
N GLN A 76 -12.54 8.97 -6.81
CA GLN A 76 -12.85 9.53 -5.49
C GLN A 76 -11.66 9.38 -4.53
N SER A 77 -11.69 10.14 -3.44
CA SER A 77 -10.67 10.02 -2.39
C SER A 77 -10.76 8.66 -1.69
N VAL A 78 -9.63 7.97 -1.64
CA VAL A 78 -9.47 6.64 -1.03
C VAL A 78 -8.44 6.72 0.10
N PRO A 79 -8.67 6.09 1.26
CA PRO A 79 -7.72 6.09 2.37
C PRO A 79 -6.35 5.51 1.98
N GLY A 80 -5.28 6.06 2.53
CA GLY A 80 -3.89 5.63 2.27
C GLY A 80 -3.66 4.11 2.36
N PRO A 81 -4.09 3.43 3.44
CA PRO A 81 -3.94 1.97 3.55
C PRO A 81 -4.63 1.20 2.42
N GLN A 82 -5.72 1.75 1.87
CA GLN A 82 -6.43 1.13 0.77
C GLN A 82 -5.72 1.37 -0.57
N LYS A 83 -5.14 2.54 -0.81
CA LYS A 83 -4.24 2.78 -1.95
C LYS A 83 -3.05 1.80 -1.95
N THR A 84 -2.41 1.59 -0.80
CA THR A 84 -1.30 0.63 -0.67
C THR A 84 -1.73 -0.81 -0.94
N ARG A 85 -2.93 -1.21 -0.50
CA ARG A 85 -3.48 -2.55 -0.80
C ARG A 85 -3.75 -2.74 -2.29
N ILE A 86 -4.33 -1.73 -2.94
CA ILE A 86 -4.56 -1.73 -4.39
C ILE A 86 -3.22 -1.87 -5.12
N LEU A 87 -2.21 -1.09 -4.74
CA LEU A 87 -0.86 -1.18 -5.31
C LEU A 87 -0.29 -2.60 -5.22
N ARG A 88 -0.32 -3.21 -4.04
CA ARG A 88 0.20 -4.57 -3.84
C ARG A 88 -0.52 -5.59 -4.73
N ALA A 89 -1.84 -5.50 -4.81
CA ALA A 89 -2.64 -6.39 -5.65
C ALA A 89 -2.32 -6.18 -7.15
N VAL A 90 -2.21 -4.93 -7.61
CA VAL A 90 -1.83 -4.60 -8.98
C VAL A 90 -0.45 -5.13 -9.30
N ASN A 91 0.55 -4.84 -8.46
CA ASN A 91 1.92 -5.30 -8.68
C ASN A 91 2.02 -6.83 -8.69
N HIS A 92 1.26 -7.52 -7.85
CA HIS A 92 1.20 -8.99 -7.91
C HIS A 92 0.58 -9.52 -9.22
N VAL A 93 -0.40 -8.83 -9.79
CA VAL A 93 -0.94 -9.20 -11.11
C VAL A 93 0.05 -8.87 -12.22
N LEU A 94 0.79 -7.77 -12.11
CA LEU A 94 1.83 -7.39 -13.07
C LEU A 94 3.00 -8.38 -13.07
N THR A 95 3.46 -8.83 -11.90
CA THR A 95 4.52 -9.85 -11.82
C THR A 95 4.08 -11.17 -12.45
N GLN A 96 2.83 -11.59 -12.26
CA GLN A 96 2.26 -12.75 -12.96
C GLN A 96 2.23 -12.56 -14.49
N LYS A 97 2.08 -11.32 -14.95
CA LYS A 97 2.13 -10.93 -16.37
C LYS A 97 3.55 -10.61 -16.87
N LYS A 98 4.59 -10.79 -16.03
CA LYS A 98 5.99 -10.45 -16.33
C LYS A 98 6.18 -8.98 -16.74
N LYS A 99 5.40 -8.09 -16.12
CA LYS A 99 5.54 -6.63 -16.26
C LYS A 99 6.19 -6.06 -15.01
N ASP A 100 6.82 -4.90 -15.16
CA ASP A 100 7.48 -4.21 -14.06
C ASP A 100 6.49 -3.73 -13.00
N ALA A 101 6.95 -3.73 -11.75
CA ALA A 101 6.18 -3.22 -10.64
C ALA A 101 6.07 -1.69 -10.72
N VAL A 102 4.90 -1.16 -10.40
CA VAL A 102 4.63 0.28 -10.44
C VAL A 102 4.55 0.87 -9.04
N GLY A 103 4.73 2.20 -8.96
CA GLY A 103 4.55 2.99 -7.74
C GLY A 103 3.12 3.49 -7.56
N ILE A 104 2.84 4.11 -6.40
CA ILE A 104 1.51 4.66 -6.07
C ILE A 104 1.13 5.81 -7.01
N GLU A 105 2.09 6.62 -7.42
CA GLU A 105 1.92 7.80 -8.28
C GLU A 105 1.41 7.44 -9.68
N ALA A 106 1.75 6.25 -10.17
CA ALA A 106 1.25 5.74 -11.44
C ALA A 106 -0.24 5.37 -11.39
N LEU A 107 -0.77 5.08 -10.19
CA LEU A 107 -2.14 4.60 -10.00
C LEU A 107 -3.08 5.68 -9.46
N PHE A 108 -2.54 6.65 -8.73
CA PHE A 108 -3.33 7.65 -8.02
C PHE A 108 -2.71 9.05 -8.14
N ASP A 109 -3.57 10.05 -8.20
CA ASP A 109 -3.17 11.43 -7.95
C ASP A 109 -2.81 11.59 -6.47
N VAL A 110 -1.51 11.55 -6.18
CA VAL A 110 -0.98 11.81 -4.84
C VAL A 110 -0.54 13.27 -4.81
N SER A 111 -1.40 14.16 -4.32
CA SER A 111 -0.93 15.48 -3.91
C SER A 111 0.04 15.31 -2.74
N PRO A 112 1.23 15.92 -2.77
CA PRO A 112 2.17 15.83 -1.66
C PRO A 112 1.55 16.49 -0.42
N LEU A 113 1.21 15.69 0.58
CA LEU A 113 0.64 16.20 1.85
C LEU A 113 1.69 16.97 2.69
N ASN A 114 2.96 16.81 2.36
CA ASN A 114 4.09 17.60 2.81
C ASN A 114 5.08 17.65 1.65
N PRO A 115 5.21 18.75 0.89
CA PRO A 115 6.31 18.87 -0.04
C PRO A 115 7.62 18.68 0.75
N PRO A 116 8.62 17.98 0.19
CA PRO A 116 9.92 17.94 0.83
C PRO A 116 10.35 19.39 1.09
N LYS A 117 10.77 19.71 2.32
CA LYS A 117 11.46 20.99 2.56
C LYS A 117 12.54 21.08 1.48
N PRO A 118 12.63 22.20 0.73
CA PRO A 118 13.66 22.35 -0.28
C PRO A 118 14.99 22.01 0.41
N LYS A 119 15.72 21.04 -0.14
CA LYS A 119 17.08 20.80 0.30
C LYS A 119 17.78 22.14 0.12
N ALA A 120 18.26 22.72 1.22
CA ALA A 120 19.13 23.89 1.14
C ALA A 120 20.24 23.50 0.17
N GLU A 121 20.25 24.13 -1.00
CA GLU A 121 21.38 24.08 -1.91
C GLU A 121 22.60 24.42 -1.05
N ALA A 122 23.52 23.47 -0.97
CA ALA A 122 24.81 23.70 -0.37
C ALA A 122 25.42 24.87 -1.14
N ALA A 123 25.59 25.99 -0.44
CA ALA A 123 26.45 27.06 -0.87
C ALA A 123 27.86 26.48 -0.99
N GLU A 124 28.20 25.96 -2.16
CA GLU A 124 29.59 25.80 -2.58
C GLU A 124 30.11 27.19 -2.95
N GLY A 125 30.46 27.94 -1.91
CA GLY A 125 31.41 29.03 -1.99
C GLY A 125 32.64 28.64 -1.18
N GLU A 126 33.73 28.31 -1.85
CA GLU A 126 35.13 28.51 -1.42
C GLU A 126 35.99 28.33 -2.69
N ALA A 127 36.36 29.42 -3.35
CA ALA A 127 37.59 30.18 -3.10
C ALA A 127 38.85 29.41 -3.52
N SER A 128 39.37 29.76 -4.70
CA SER A 128 40.80 29.77 -5.04
C SER A 128 41.02 30.71 -6.22
#